data_AF-A0A382LI32-F1
#
_entry.id   AF-A0A382LI32-F1
#
_cell.length_a   1.000
_cell.length_b   1.000
_cell.length_c   1.000
_cell.angle_alpha   90.00
_cell.angle_beta   90.00
_cell.angle_gamma   90.00
#
_symmetry.space_group_name_H-M   'P 1'
#
loop_
_entity.id
_entity.type
_entity.pdbx_description
1 polymer ?
#
loop_
_entity_poly.entity_id
_entity_poly.type
_entity_poly.pdbx_seq_one_letter_code
_entity_poly.pdbx_strand_id
1 'polypeptide(L)' 'MESPMRIKDIKVIPIYPKLAERYQHRQVDLYGIDHRTIFRVEADNGLVGYGDQRVRPGGQPTQSIVDPLVGQNPFDYI' A
#
# COMPACT_ATOMS: atom_id res chain seq x y z
N MET A 1 -10.36 -30.71 6.83
CA MET A 1 -10.44 -29.30 7.28
C MET A 1 -9.41 -28.55 6.47
N GLU A 2 -9.82 -27.61 5.62
CA GLU A 2 -8.86 -26.69 5.01
C GLU A 2 -8.24 -25.82 6.11
N SER A 3 -6.93 -25.61 6.03
CA SER A 3 -6.26 -24.60 6.85
C SER A 3 -6.84 -23.23 6.48
N PRO A 4 -7.10 -22.34 7.45
CA PRO A 4 -7.54 -20.98 7.14
C PRO A 4 -6.47 -20.29 6.28
N MET A 5 -6.91 -19.55 5.26
CA MET A 5 -6.07 -18.76 4.35
C MET A 5 -5.17 -17.81 5.15
N ARG A 6 -3.93 -17.60 4.70
CA ARG A 6 -2.98 -16.72 5.38
C ARG A 6 -2.33 -15.75 4.43
N ILE A 7 -2.01 -14.57 4.94
CA ILE A 7 -1.12 -13.62 4.28
C ILE A 7 0.28 -14.26 4.20
N LYS A 8 0.79 -14.40 2.99
CA LYS A 8 2.12 -14.93 2.67
C LYS A 8 3.17 -13.82 2.56
N ASP A 9 2.83 -12.71 1.93
CA ASP A 9 3.74 -11.60 1.69
C ASP A 9 2.97 -10.27 1.61
N ILE A 10 3.60 -9.18 2.07
CA ILE A 10 3.10 -7.82 1.86
C ILE A 10 4.25 -6.96 1.36
N LYS A 11 4.08 -6.33 0.20
CA LYS A 11 5.05 -5.36 -0.31
C LYS A 11 4.57 -3.94 -0.08
N VAL A 12 5.40 -3.13 0.56
CA VAL A 12 5.23 -1.68 0.69
C VAL A 12 5.96 -0.99 -0.46
N ILE A 13 5.22 -0.37 -1.38
CA ILE A 13 5.76 0.16 -2.65
C ILE A 13 5.47 1.66 -2.73
N PRO A 14 6.45 2.52 -2.40
CA PRO A 14 6.36 3.95 -2.66
C PRO A 14 6.21 4.23 -4.16
N ILE A 15 5.25 5.07 -4.53
CA ILE A 15 5.08 5.56 -5.89
C ILE A 15 4.91 7.07 -5.90
N TYR A 16 5.33 7.70 -7.00
CA TYR A 16 5.26 9.15 -7.23
C TYR A 16 4.65 9.44 -8.60
N PRO A 17 3.32 9.28 -8.78
CA PRO A 17 2.70 9.46 -10.09
C PRO A 17 2.85 10.90 -10.58
N LYS A 18 3.20 11.06 -11.86
CA LYS A 18 3.28 12.38 -12.48
C LYS A 18 1.91 13.06 -12.43
N LEU A 19 1.88 14.29 -11.93
CA LEU A 19 0.69 15.13 -11.98
C LEU A 19 0.39 15.57 -13.42
N ALA A 20 -0.90 15.67 -13.74
CA ALA A 20 -1.34 16.20 -15.02
C ALA A 20 -0.87 17.66 -15.21
N GLU A 21 -0.46 18.02 -16.42
CA GLU A 21 0.15 19.32 -16.74
C GLU A 21 -0.74 20.51 -16.36
N ARG A 22 -2.06 20.36 -16.43
CA ARG A 22 -3.03 21.38 -15.98
C ARG A 22 -2.85 21.81 -14.52
N TYR A 23 -2.13 21.05 -13.70
CA TYR A 23 -1.86 21.35 -12.30
C TYR A 23 -0.49 21.98 -12.03
N GLN A 24 0.30 22.31 -13.06
CA GLN A 24 1.66 22.84 -12.90
C GLN A 24 1.75 24.14 -12.07
N HIS A 25 0.69 24.94 -12.00
CA HIS A 25 0.63 26.19 -11.24
C HIS A 25 0.06 26.01 -9.82
N ARG A 26 -0.26 24.78 -9.41
CA ARG A 26 -0.90 24.45 -8.11
C ARG A 26 0.00 23.64 -7.19
N GLN A 27 1.32 23.78 -7.35
CA GLN A 27 2.31 22.97 -6.63
C GLN A 27 2.16 23.05 -5.10
N VAL A 28 1.81 24.22 -4.58
CA VAL A 28 1.57 24.43 -3.14
C VAL A 28 0.29 23.74 -2.67
N ASP A 29 -0.84 23.94 -3.36
CA ASP A 29 -2.12 23.29 -3.03
C ASP A 29 -2.03 21.77 -3.06
N LEU A 30 -1.25 21.26 -4.02
CA LEU A 30 -1.10 19.85 -4.30
C LEU A 30 0.13 19.24 -3.64
N TYR A 31 0.77 19.94 -2.70
CA TYR A 31 1.99 19.47 -2.07
C TYR A 31 1.83 18.05 -1.48
N GLY A 32 2.60 17.11 -2.03
CA GLY A 32 2.60 15.70 -1.64
C GLY A 32 1.36 14.90 -2.09
N ILE A 33 0.60 15.34 -3.09
CA ILE A 33 -0.54 14.56 -3.61
C ILE A 33 -0.12 13.31 -4.40
N ASP A 34 1.06 13.39 -5.00
CA ASP A 34 1.74 12.33 -5.74
C ASP A 34 2.49 11.36 -4.82
N HIS A 35 2.71 11.71 -3.56
CA HIS A 35 3.30 10.79 -2.59
C HIS A 35 2.27 9.74 -2.16
N ARG A 36 2.36 8.55 -2.76
CA ARG A 36 1.49 7.41 -2.46
C ARG A 36 2.30 6.17 -2.11
N THR A 37 1.65 5.26 -1.42
CA THR A 37 2.16 3.93 -1.11
C THR A 37 1.15 2.92 -1.61
N ILE A 38 1.62 1.94 -2.37
CA ILE A 38 0.84 0.75 -2.71
C ILE A 38 1.22 -0.36 -1.74
N PHE A 39 0.22 -1.01 -1.17
CA PHE A 39 0.38 -2.25 -0.42
C PHE A 39 -0.11 -3.40 -1.31
N ARG A 40 0.80 -4.28 -1.70
CA ARG A 40 0.45 -5.53 -2.39
C ARG A 40 0.44 -6.65 -1.37
N VAL A 41 -0.72 -7.22 -1.09
CA VAL A 41 -0.92 -8.34 -0.16
C VAL A 41 -1.08 -9.62 -0.99
N GLU A 42 -0.26 -10.63 -0.73
CA GLU A 42 -0.36 -11.96 -1.34
C GLU A 42 -0.73 -12.97 -0.28
N ALA A 43 -1.75 -13.79 -0.54
CA ALA A 43 -2.15 -14.89 0.30
C ALA A 43 -1.54 -16.22 -0.18
N ASP A 44 -1.51 -17.23 0.68
CA ASP A 44 -0.93 -18.54 0.43
C ASP A 44 -1.67 -19.38 -0.62
N ASN A 45 -2.93 -19.05 -0.93
CA ASN A 45 -3.71 -19.66 -2.00
C ASN A 45 -3.55 -18.96 -3.37
N GLY A 46 -2.66 -17.96 -3.48
CA GLY A 46 -2.41 -17.21 -4.70
C GLY A 46 -3.30 -15.97 -4.90
N LEU A 47 -4.22 -15.66 -3.98
CA LEU A 47 -4.97 -14.40 -4.02
C LEU A 47 -4.03 -13.21 -3.81
N VAL A 48 -4.24 -12.16 -4.61
CA VAL A 48 -3.47 -10.92 -4.51
C VAL A 48 -4.41 -9.72 -4.40
N GLY A 49 -4.27 -8.96 -3.33
CA GLY A 49 -4.97 -7.69 -3.10
C GLY A 49 -4.03 -6.50 -3.23
N TYR A 50 -4.57 -5.38 -3.68
CA TYR A 50 -3.85 -4.10 -3.74
C TYR A 50 -4.65 -3.04 -3.01
N GLY A 51 -3.98 -2.28 -2.14
CA GLY A 51 -4.50 -1.09 -1.50
C GLY A 51 -3.56 0.10 -1.71
N ASP A 52 -4.10 1.31 -1.66
CA ASP A 52 -3.31 2.54 -1.75
C ASP A 52 -3.53 3.45 -0.54
N GLN A 53 -2.48 4.17 -0.16
CA GLN A 53 -2.54 5.21 0.84
C GLN A 53 -1.82 6.46 0.30
N ARG A 54 -2.42 7.64 0.52
CA ARG A 54 -1.72 8.91 0.35
C ARG A 54 -0.94 9.24 1.61
N VAL A 55 0.31 9.66 1.44
CA VAL A 55 1.20 10.06 2.54
C VAL A 55 1.74 11.47 2.32
N ARG A 56 2.24 12.09 3.39
CA ARG A 56 3.00 13.34 3.27
C ARG A 56 4.42 13.04 2.77
N PRO A 57 5.12 14.01 2.18
CA PRO A 57 6.55 13.86 1.85
C PRO A 57 7.34 13.46 3.09
N GLY A 58 8.22 12.45 2.93
CA GLY A 58 8.96 11.83 4.03
C GLY A 58 8.17 10.84 4.90
N GLY A 59 6.86 10.71 4.69
CA GLY A 59 5.97 9.84 5.49
C GLY A 59 5.71 8.46 4.89
N GLN A 60 6.61 7.95 4.02
CA GLN A 60 6.46 6.62 3.46
C GLN A 60 6.59 5.57 4.57
N PRO A 61 5.64 4.63 4.70
CA PRO A 61 5.72 3.60 5.72
C PRO A 61 6.86 2.63 5.38
N THR A 62 7.49 2.09 6.42
CA THR A 62 8.53 1.06 6.29
C THR A 62 7.90 -0.32 6.23
N GLN A 63 8.60 -1.27 5.63
CA GLN A 63 8.16 -2.67 5.58
C GLN A 63 7.79 -3.24 6.96
N SER A 64 8.55 -2.86 8.00
CA SER A 64 8.33 -3.29 9.38
C SER A 64 6.94 -3.01 9.96
N ILE A 65 6.17 -2.06 9.41
CA ILE A 65 4.82 -1.78 9.89
C ILE A 65 3.81 -2.86 9.50
N VAL A 66 4.08 -3.63 8.44
CA VAL A 66 3.19 -4.68 7.93
C VAL A 66 3.71 -6.09 8.19
N ASP A 67 4.99 -6.25 8.54
CA ASP A 67 5.58 -7.58 8.86
C ASP A 67 4.77 -8.39 9.89
N PRO A 68 4.19 -7.79 10.96
CA PRO A 68 3.36 -8.52 11.92
C PRO A 68 2.05 -9.11 11.35
N LEU A 69 1.62 -8.68 10.17
CA LEU A 69 0.39 -9.15 9.51
C LEU A 69 0.62 -10.47 8.74
N VAL A 70 1.87 -10.79 8.41
CA VAL A 70 2.21 -12.05 7.71
C VAL A 70 1.82 -13.23 8.61
N GLY A 71 1.12 -14.20 8.01
CA GLY A 71 0.58 -15.37 8.70
C GLY A 71 -0.83 -15.22 9.25
N GLN A 72 -1.38 -14.00 9.31
CA GLN A 72 -2.78 -13.76 9.71
C GLN A 72 -3.75 -14.03 8.57
N ASN A 73 -5.04 -14.24 8.89
CA ASN A 73 -6.07 -14.41 7.87
C ASN A 73 -6.44 -13.03 7.29
N PRO A 74 -6.31 -12.81 5.97
CA PRO A 74 -6.64 -11.50 5.38
C PRO A 74 -8.10 -11.09 5.58
N PHE A 75 -9.00 -12.05 5.80
CA PHE A 75 -10.42 -11.79 6.04
C PHE A 75 -10.74 -11.32 7.46
N ASP A 76 -9.77 -11.28 8.38
CA ASP A 76 -9.97 -10.70 9.72
C ASP A 76 -10.09 -9.15 9.68
N TYR A 77 -9.94 -8.54 8.50
CA TYR A 77 -9.86 -7.09 8.29
C TYR A 77 -10.93 -6.50 7.35
N ILE A 78 -11.92 -7.29 6.94
CA ILE A 78 -12.98 -6.90 5.98
C ILE A 78 -14.38 -7.29 6.44
#